data_AF-A0A959US77-F1
#
_entry.id   AF-A0A959US77-F1
#
_cell.length_a   1.000
_cell.length_b   1.000
_cell.length_c   1.000
_cell.angle_alpha   90.00
_cell.angle_beta   90.00
_cell.angle_gamma   90.00
#
_symmetry.space_group_name_H-M   'P 1'
#
loop_
_entity.id
_entity.type
_entity.pdbx_description
1 polymer ?
#
loop_
_entity_poly.entity_id
_entity_poly.type
_entity_poly.pdbx_seq_one_letter_code
_entity_poly.pdbx_strand_id
1 'polypeptide(L)'
;TGQALEQVRDEAVSTGEATNVVYHPEWHKGVIGIVASRLVEMRYRPTVVLTDSNDKVAGSARSVKGFDVYEALSACSDLLEQFGGHMYAAGLTMERRNVEAFRRRFEEVVAATLTQEQRIPEEEIDLELRLSEVNARFLNVVEHMAPFGPGNMRPVFVARGVKDAGRSRLVGKEGEHLKLHLMDALDPGQPIDAIAFRQGHWHDLVRSGEPFSVVYNVEWNEWNGRRSLQLHVRDIKPGVEGVLVTDARSVQQAAIAEP
;
A
#
# COMPACT_ATOMS: atom_id res chain seq x y z
N THR A 1 13.98 -11.15 0.63
CA THR A 1 13.06 -10.22 -0.06
C THR A 1 13.58 -9.77 -1.41
N GLY A 2 14.85 -9.39 -1.56
CA GLY A 2 15.43 -9.02 -2.86
C GLY A 2 15.27 -10.12 -3.92
N GLN A 3 15.62 -11.36 -3.59
CA GLN A 3 15.43 -12.53 -4.47
C GLN A 3 13.97 -12.78 -4.86
N ALA A 4 13.03 -12.63 -3.92
CA ALA A 4 11.61 -12.80 -4.21
C ALA A 4 11.11 -11.72 -5.18
N LEU A 5 11.57 -10.48 -4.99
CA LEU A 5 11.28 -9.38 -5.91
C LEU A 5 11.87 -9.58 -7.30
N GLU A 6 13.04 -10.20 -7.38
CA GLU A 6 13.68 -10.57 -8.64
C GLU A 6 12.87 -11.63 -9.37
N GLN A 7 12.43 -12.70 -8.70
CA GLN A 7 11.52 -13.69 -9.29
C GLN A 7 10.22 -13.06 -9.79
N VAL A 8 9.57 -12.19 -9.00
CA VAL A 8 8.37 -11.47 -9.48
C VAL A 8 8.72 -10.47 -10.60
N ARG A 9 9.94 -9.95 -10.70
CA ARG A 9 10.33 -9.08 -11.83
C ARG A 9 10.55 -9.90 -13.09
N ASP A 10 11.30 -10.99 -13.00
CA ASP A 10 11.63 -11.86 -14.12
C ASP A 10 10.38 -12.57 -14.68
N GLU A 11 9.42 -12.90 -13.83
CA GLU A 11 8.15 -13.51 -14.23
C GLU A 11 7.09 -12.47 -14.66
N ALA A 12 6.99 -11.31 -13.98
CA ALA A 12 5.93 -10.33 -14.26
C ALA A 12 6.26 -9.34 -15.39
N VAL A 13 7.49 -9.31 -15.92
CA VAL A 13 7.77 -8.59 -17.17
C VAL A 13 7.02 -9.23 -18.36
N SER A 14 6.37 -10.41 -18.18
CA SER A 14 5.74 -11.15 -19.28
C SER A 14 4.20 -11.35 -19.25
N THR A 15 3.43 -11.24 -18.14
CA THR A 15 2.11 -11.95 -18.14
C THR A 15 0.84 -11.25 -17.63
N GLY A 16 0.85 -10.06 -17.03
CA GLY A 16 -0.43 -9.42 -16.63
C GLY A 16 -1.25 -10.20 -15.57
N GLU A 17 -0.59 -11.09 -14.83
CA GLU A 17 -1.19 -11.98 -13.81
C GLU A 17 -1.89 -11.21 -12.68
N ALA A 18 -2.88 -11.84 -12.04
CA ALA A 18 -3.64 -11.33 -10.91
C ALA A 18 -2.99 -11.65 -9.56
N THR A 19 -2.03 -12.59 -9.51
CA THR A 19 -1.36 -13.06 -8.28
C THR A 19 0.15 -12.81 -8.29
N ASN A 20 0.79 -13.06 -7.15
CA ASN A 20 2.23 -13.37 -7.10
C ASN A 20 2.40 -14.73 -6.40
N VAL A 21 2.92 -15.74 -7.09
CA VAL A 21 3.27 -17.03 -6.46
C VAL A 21 4.75 -17.27 -6.67
N VAL A 22 5.54 -17.11 -5.62
CA VAL A 22 7.00 -17.27 -5.67
C VAL A 22 7.46 -18.45 -4.85
N TYR A 23 8.54 -19.09 -5.29
CA TYR A 23 9.09 -20.28 -4.65
C TYR A 23 10.61 -20.23 -4.64
N HIS A 24 11.18 -20.50 -3.48
CA HIS A 24 12.62 -20.73 -3.35
C HIS A 24 12.89 -21.76 -2.25
N PRO A 25 13.59 -22.85 -2.54
CA PRO A 25 13.74 -23.97 -1.60
C PRO A 25 14.52 -23.60 -0.34
N GLU A 26 15.46 -22.66 -0.42
CA GLU A 26 16.32 -22.29 0.71
C GLU A 26 15.77 -21.16 1.59
N TRP A 27 14.56 -20.65 1.31
CA TRP A 27 14.00 -19.59 2.15
C TRP A 27 13.57 -20.11 3.51
N HIS A 28 13.87 -19.35 4.56
CA HIS A 28 13.49 -19.76 5.90
C HIS A 28 11.97 -19.65 6.09
N LYS A 29 11.32 -20.76 6.48
CA LYS A 29 9.87 -20.84 6.74
C LYS A 29 9.36 -19.75 7.71
N GLY A 30 10.17 -19.35 8.68
CA GLY A 30 9.81 -18.26 9.60
C GLY A 30 9.77 -16.85 8.97
N VAL A 31 10.28 -16.68 7.75
CA VAL A 31 10.45 -15.36 7.10
C VAL A 31 9.50 -15.17 5.92
N ILE A 32 9.01 -16.26 5.29
CA ILE A 32 8.16 -16.18 4.08
C ILE A 32 6.89 -15.34 4.26
N GLY A 33 6.33 -15.27 5.48
CA GLY A 33 5.17 -14.42 5.75
C GLY A 33 5.48 -12.92 5.67
N ILE A 34 6.65 -12.49 6.14
CA ILE A 34 7.11 -11.10 6.01
C ILE A 34 7.40 -10.77 4.55
N VAL A 35 7.95 -11.73 3.80
CA VAL A 35 8.17 -11.58 2.35
C VAL A 35 6.85 -11.42 1.62
N ALA A 36 5.84 -12.25 1.93
CA ALA A 36 4.51 -12.18 1.32
C ALA A 36 3.86 -10.82 1.56
N SER A 37 3.85 -10.32 2.80
CA SER A 37 3.30 -9.00 3.13
C SER A 37 3.99 -7.87 2.34
N ARG A 38 5.32 -7.90 2.24
CA ARG A 38 6.07 -6.90 1.45
C ARG A 38 5.72 -6.98 -0.05
N LEU A 39 5.55 -8.17 -0.60
CA LEU A 39 5.15 -8.34 -2.00
C LEU A 39 3.74 -7.79 -2.26
N VAL A 40 2.79 -8.01 -1.33
CA VAL A 40 1.47 -7.37 -1.39
C VAL A 40 1.61 -5.85 -1.35
N GLU A 41 2.40 -5.28 -0.45
CA GLU A 41 2.61 -3.83 -0.38
C GLU A 41 3.18 -3.24 -1.69
N MET A 42 4.04 -3.99 -2.39
CA MET A 42 4.74 -3.49 -3.58
C MET A 42 3.98 -3.73 -4.89
N ARG A 43 3.17 -4.78 -4.96
CA ARG A 43 2.48 -5.20 -6.20
C ARG A 43 0.96 -5.18 -6.10
N TYR A 44 0.43 -5.04 -4.89
CA TYR A 44 -0.99 -5.02 -4.56
C TYR A 44 -1.79 -6.15 -5.24
N ARG A 45 -1.36 -7.39 -4.99
CA ARG A 45 -1.98 -8.61 -5.51
C ARG A 45 -1.96 -9.70 -4.45
N PRO A 46 -2.98 -10.58 -4.39
CA PRO A 46 -2.91 -11.80 -3.58
C PRO A 46 -1.61 -12.55 -3.84
N THR A 47 -0.88 -12.85 -2.77
CA THR A 47 0.50 -13.33 -2.85
C THR A 47 0.69 -14.59 -2.03
N VAL A 48 1.37 -15.58 -2.60
CA VAL A 48 1.82 -16.80 -1.92
C VAL A 48 3.33 -16.91 -2.05
N VAL A 49 4.02 -17.07 -0.92
CA VAL A 49 5.46 -17.32 -0.87
C VAL A 49 5.69 -18.74 -0.37
N LEU A 50 6.38 -19.55 -1.16
CA LEU A 50 6.62 -20.97 -0.95
C LEU A 50 8.11 -21.25 -0.67
N THR A 51 8.38 -22.25 0.16
CA THR A 51 9.73 -22.75 0.45
C THR A 51 9.72 -24.21 0.82
N ASP A 52 10.86 -24.90 0.73
CA ASP A 52 10.98 -26.24 1.31
C ASP A 52 10.90 -26.19 2.83
N SER A 53 10.25 -27.21 3.40
CA SER A 53 10.15 -27.42 4.84
C SER A 53 10.08 -28.92 5.08
N ASN A 54 11.24 -29.52 5.38
CA ASN A 54 11.42 -30.97 5.51
C ASN A 54 11.12 -31.71 4.19
N ASP A 55 10.18 -32.62 4.21
CA ASP A 55 9.70 -33.46 3.10
C ASP A 55 8.65 -32.77 2.22
N LYS A 56 8.29 -31.52 2.54
CA LYS A 56 7.14 -30.80 1.97
C LYS A 56 7.51 -29.38 1.57
N VAL A 57 6.60 -28.73 0.85
CA VAL A 57 6.64 -27.29 0.60
C VAL A 57 5.70 -26.61 1.60
N ALA A 58 6.21 -25.60 2.31
CA ALA A 58 5.42 -24.73 3.17
C ALA A 58 5.21 -23.37 2.49
N GLY A 59 4.01 -22.81 2.67
CA GLY A 59 3.62 -21.55 2.09
C GLY A 59 3.00 -20.58 3.09
N SER A 60 3.18 -19.30 2.82
CA SER A 60 2.43 -18.22 3.47
C SER A 60 1.72 -17.38 2.42
N ALA A 61 0.40 -17.29 2.54
CA ALA A 61 -0.47 -16.48 1.71
C ALA A 61 -0.82 -15.15 2.40
N ARG A 62 -0.94 -14.09 1.61
CA ARG A 62 -1.42 -12.77 2.02
C ARG A 62 -2.35 -12.21 0.95
N SER A 63 -3.38 -11.50 1.38
CA SER A 63 -4.39 -10.94 0.49
C SER A 63 -4.33 -9.41 0.38
N VAL A 64 -5.06 -8.86 -0.59
CA VAL A 64 -5.39 -7.43 -0.70
C VAL A 64 -6.71 -7.12 0.02
N LYS A 65 -7.00 -5.83 0.23
CA LYS A 65 -8.24 -5.39 0.91
C LYS A 65 -9.47 -5.97 0.19
N GLY A 66 -10.39 -6.54 0.95
CA GLY A 66 -11.65 -7.07 0.43
C GLY A 66 -11.57 -8.40 -0.32
N PHE A 67 -10.39 -8.98 -0.55
CA PHE A 67 -10.26 -10.29 -1.21
C PHE A 67 -10.04 -11.42 -0.19
N ASP A 68 -10.79 -12.51 -0.30
CA ASP A 68 -10.66 -13.67 0.57
C ASP A 68 -9.65 -14.69 0.01
N VAL A 69 -8.43 -14.70 0.55
CA VAL A 69 -7.39 -15.64 0.14
C VAL A 69 -7.65 -17.06 0.66
N TYR A 70 -8.42 -17.20 1.75
CA TYR A 70 -8.76 -18.51 2.28
C TYR A 70 -9.69 -19.25 1.31
N GLU A 71 -10.71 -18.57 0.79
CA GLU A 71 -11.60 -19.15 -0.23
C GLU A 71 -10.84 -19.50 -1.52
N ALA A 72 -9.91 -18.64 -1.94
CA ALA A 72 -9.05 -18.93 -3.10
C ALA A 72 -8.18 -20.19 -2.88
N LEU A 73 -7.66 -20.40 -1.68
CA LEU A 73 -6.92 -21.62 -1.32
C LEU A 73 -7.83 -22.85 -1.20
N SER A 74 -9.06 -22.67 -0.70
CA SER A 74 -10.08 -23.72 -0.62
C SER A 74 -10.40 -24.31 -1.99
N ALA A 75 -10.49 -23.47 -3.02
CA ALA A 75 -10.65 -23.87 -4.42
C ALA A 75 -9.43 -24.63 -5.00
N CYS A 76 -8.29 -24.64 -4.30
CA CYS A 76 -7.08 -25.39 -4.64
C CYS A 76 -6.83 -26.58 -3.69
N SER A 77 -7.79 -26.92 -2.83
CA SER A 77 -7.62 -27.88 -1.71
C SER A 77 -7.10 -29.26 -2.13
N ASP A 78 -7.41 -29.73 -3.33
CA ASP A 78 -6.93 -31.01 -3.88
C ASP A 78 -5.41 -31.06 -4.11
N LEU A 79 -4.77 -29.91 -4.23
CA LEU A 79 -3.32 -29.77 -4.42
C LEU A 79 -2.58 -29.56 -3.08
N LEU A 80 -3.32 -29.30 -2.01
CA LEU A 80 -2.81 -28.95 -0.69
C LEU A 80 -2.97 -30.13 0.26
N GLU A 81 -1.96 -30.36 1.09
CA GLU A 81 -2.10 -31.33 2.18
C GLU A 81 -2.80 -30.72 3.39
N GLN A 82 -2.47 -29.46 3.71
CA GLN A 82 -3.05 -28.70 4.80
C GLN A 82 -3.07 -27.23 4.42
N PHE A 83 -4.12 -26.52 4.80
CA PHE A 83 -4.16 -25.08 4.77
C PHE A 83 -5.08 -24.56 5.87
N GLY A 84 -4.84 -23.33 6.32
CA GLY A 84 -5.64 -22.72 7.38
C GLY A 84 -5.28 -21.27 7.57
N GLY A 85 -6.22 -20.49 8.10
CA GLY A 85 -6.05 -19.07 8.32
C GLY A 85 -7.37 -18.31 8.27
N HIS A 86 -7.30 -17.08 7.77
CA HIS A 86 -8.41 -16.15 7.66
C HIS A 86 -8.37 -15.45 6.29
N MET A 87 -9.40 -14.64 6.03
CA MET A 87 -9.59 -13.86 4.81
C MET A 87 -8.32 -13.21 4.25
N TYR A 88 -7.46 -12.66 5.10
CA TYR A 88 -6.27 -11.90 4.68
C TYR A 88 -4.95 -12.66 4.76
N ALA A 89 -4.90 -13.81 5.43
CA ALA A 89 -3.67 -14.52 5.70
C ALA A 89 -3.92 -16.00 5.97
N ALA A 90 -3.15 -16.86 5.30
CA ALA A 90 -3.22 -18.29 5.50
C ALA A 90 -1.84 -18.94 5.41
N GLY A 91 -1.66 -20.05 6.12
CA GLY A 91 -0.55 -20.98 5.94
C GLY A 91 -1.02 -22.19 5.13
N LEU A 92 -0.12 -22.76 4.35
CA LEU A 92 -0.39 -23.96 3.55
C LEU A 92 0.81 -24.89 3.49
N THR A 93 0.56 -26.17 3.25
CA THR A 93 1.58 -27.17 2.89
C THR A 93 1.11 -28.00 1.72
N MET A 94 2.05 -28.41 0.87
CA MET A 94 1.79 -29.27 -0.28
C MET A 94 3.01 -30.15 -0.58
N GLU A 95 2.80 -31.20 -1.36
CA GLU A 95 3.93 -31.93 -1.94
C GLU A 95 4.62 -31.09 -3.02
N ARG A 96 5.94 -31.22 -3.12
CA ARG A 96 6.74 -30.44 -4.09
C ARG A 96 6.26 -30.57 -5.53
N ARG A 97 5.75 -31.74 -5.93
CA ARG A 97 5.23 -31.98 -7.29
C ARG A 97 4.00 -31.12 -7.63
N ASN A 98 3.28 -30.61 -6.62
CA ASN A 98 2.06 -29.84 -6.82
C ASN A 98 2.31 -28.33 -7.00
N VAL A 99 3.54 -27.83 -6.78
CA VAL A 99 3.84 -26.39 -6.79
C VAL A 99 3.39 -25.71 -8.09
N GLU A 100 3.76 -26.27 -9.24
CA GLU A 100 3.40 -25.69 -10.55
C GLU A 100 1.90 -25.80 -10.84
N ALA A 101 1.26 -26.90 -10.43
CA ALA A 101 -0.19 -27.04 -10.58
C ALA A 101 -0.94 -26.03 -9.70
N PHE A 102 -0.48 -25.83 -8.47
CA PHE A 102 -1.02 -24.88 -7.52
C PHE A 102 -0.87 -23.45 -8.03
N ARG A 103 0.32 -23.07 -8.53
CA ARG A 103 0.57 -21.75 -9.11
C ARG A 103 -0.45 -21.39 -10.17
N ARG A 104 -0.69 -22.29 -11.13
CA ARG A 104 -1.66 -22.07 -12.21
C ARG A 104 -3.09 -22.00 -11.69
N ARG A 105 -3.52 -22.96 -10.86
CA ARG A 105 -4.89 -22.99 -10.35
C ARG A 105 -5.20 -21.78 -9.47
N PHE A 106 -4.25 -21.36 -8.63
CA PHE A 106 -4.41 -20.18 -7.78
C PHE A 106 -4.55 -18.91 -8.63
N GLU A 107 -3.73 -18.75 -9.67
CA GLU A 107 -3.86 -17.66 -10.63
C GLU A 107 -5.24 -17.67 -11.33
N GLU A 108 -5.69 -18.81 -11.83
CA GLU A 108 -7.01 -18.95 -12.47
C GLU A 108 -8.15 -18.54 -11.53
N VAL A 109 -8.13 -19.04 -10.29
CA VAL A 109 -9.16 -18.73 -9.28
C VAL A 109 -9.17 -17.25 -8.94
N VAL A 110 -8.00 -16.67 -8.66
CA VAL A 110 -7.90 -15.24 -8.31
C VAL A 110 -8.25 -14.37 -9.51
N ALA A 111 -7.78 -14.67 -10.72
CA ALA A 111 -8.10 -13.89 -11.91
C ALA A 111 -9.62 -13.86 -12.20
N ALA A 112 -10.33 -14.95 -11.90
CA ALA A 112 -11.78 -15.06 -12.08
C ALA A 112 -12.60 -14.38 -10.97
N THR A 113 -12.03 -14.18 -9.77
CA THR A 113 -12.78 -13.71 -8.58
C THR A 113 -12.33 -12.33 -8.09
N LEU A 114 -11.14 -11.87 -8.45
CA LEU A 114 -10.61 -10.56 -8.08
C LEU A 114 -11.21 -9.47 -8.99
N THR A 115 -12.06 -8.63 -8.39
CA THR A 115 -12.72 -7.50 -9.03
C THR A 115 -11.73 -6.41 -9.45
N GLN A 116 -12.17 -5.47 -10.29
CA GLN A 116 -11.30 -4.35 -10.72
C GLN A 116 -11.01 -3.39 -9.57
N GLU A 117 -11.99 -3.18 -8.70
CA GLU A 117 -11.90 -2.33 -7.53
C GLU A 117 -10.85 -2.88 -6.54
N GLN A 118 -10.85 -4.19 -6.29
CA GLN A 118 -9.85 -4.85 -5.43
C GLN A 118 -8.43 -4.87 -6.00
N ARG A 119 -8.24 -4.55 -7.30
CA ARG A 119 -6.90 -4.42 -7.91
C ARG A 119 -6.26 -3.06 -7.63
N ILE A 120 -7.02 -2.12 -7.07
CA ILE A 120 -6.57 -0.76 -6.84
C ILE A 120 -6.39 -0.58 -5.32
N PRO A 121 -5.20 -0.14 -4.87
CA PRO A 121 -5.01 0.27 -3.48
C PRO A 121 -5.98 1.39 -3.12
N GLU A 122 -6.69 1.22 -2.01
CA GLU A 122 -7.57 2.25 -1.46
C GLU A 122 -6.94 2.88 -0.22
N GLU A 123 -7.07 4.20 -0.10
CA GLU A 123 -6.77 4.95 1.11
C GLU A 123 -8.08 5.54 1.65
N GLU A 124 -8.38 5.26 2.92
CA GLU A 124 -9.49 5.90 3.62
C GLU A 124 -9.05 7.30 4.04
N ILE A 125 -9.76 8.31 3.56
CA ILE A 125 -9.46 9.72 3.84
C ILE A 125 -10.38 10.20 4.95
N ASP A 126 -9.81 10.68 6.05
CA ASP A 126 -10.59 11.18 7.18
C ASP A 126 -11.13 12.58 6.92
N LEU A 127 -10.33 13.44 6.28
CA LEU A 127 -10.68 14.85 6.06
C LEU A 127 -9.88 15.48 4.91
N GLU A 128 -10.56 16.30 4.10
CA GLU A 128 -9.90 17.24 3.21
C GLU A 128 -9.41 18.46 4.00
N LEU A 129 -8.10 18.72 3.95
CA LEU A 129 -7.43 19.72 4.75
C LEU A 129 -6.40 20.45 3.89
N ARG A 130 -6.47 21.79 3.85
CA ARG A 130 -5.47 22.60 3.13
C ARG A 130 -4.17 22.67 3.90
N LEU A 131 -3.04 22.84 3.21
CA LEU A 131 -1.74 22.89 3.86
C LEU A 131 -1.59 24.13 4.76
N SER A 132 -2.22 25.24 4.40
CA SER A 132 -2.33 26.45 5.21
C SER A 132 -2.99 26.23 6.60
N GLU A 133 -3.79 25.18 6.76
CA GLU A 133 -4.44 24.82 8.03
C GLU A 133 -3.57 23.89 8.88
N VAL A 134 -2.53 23.29 8.30
CA VAL A 134 -1.62 22.37 8.97
C VAL A 134 -0.49 23.14 9.66
N ASN A 135 -0.50 23.15 10.99
CA ASN A 135 0.52 23.78 11.81
C ASN A 135 0.81 23.00 13.10
N ALA A 136 1.78 23.46 13.89
CA ALA A 136 2.17 22.83 15.15
C ALA A 136 1.01 22.64 16.12
N ARG A 137 0.07 23.59 16.20
CA ARG A 137 -1.11 23.49 17.08
C ARG A 137 -2.04 22.39 16.59
N PHE A 138 -2.31 22.34 15.29
CA PHE A 138 -3.09 21.26 14.68
C PHE A 138 -2.48 19.90 14.98
N LEU A 139 -1.18 19.71 14.70
CA LEU A 139 -0.50 18.45 14.93
C LEU A 139 -0.51 18.05 16.42
N ASN A 140 -0.35 19.00 17.33
CA ASN A 140 -0.49 18.72 18.76
C ASN A 140 -1.88 18.17 19.11
N VAL A 141 -2.95 18.69 18.53
CA VAL A 141 -4.31 18.15 18.74
C VAL A 141 -4.41 16.72 18.20
N VAL A 142 -3.88 16.46 17.00
CA VAL A 142 -3.83 15.10 16.43
C VAL A 142 -3.09 14.15 17.38
N GLU A 143 -1.94 14.54 17.93
CA GLU A 143 -1.18 13.69 18.86
C GLU A 143 -1.93 13.37 20.18
N HIS A 144 -2.96 14.13 20.57
CA HIS A 144 -3.82 13.76 21.71
C HIS A 144 -4.74 12.56 21.41
N MET A 145 -4.87 12.18 20.14
CA MET A 145 -5.62 10.99 19.70
C MET A 145 -4.78 9.70 19.78
N ALA A 146 -3.51 9.80 20.16
CA ALA A 146 -2.64 8.65 20.38
C ALA A 146 -3.12 7.79 21.58
N PRO A 147 -2.75 6.49 21.66
CA PRO A 147 -1.78 5.78 20.83
C PRO A 147 -2.33 5.39 19.45
N PHE A 148 -1.51 5.58 18.42
CA PHE A 148 -1.85 5.14 17.06
C PHE A 148 -1.37 3.71 16.80
N GLY A 149 -2.18 2.95 16.05
CA GLY A 149 -1.90 1.57 15.69
C GLY A 149 -3.13 0.88 15.12
N PRO A 150 -3.12 -0.46 14.98
CA PRO A 150 -4.29 -1.21 14.54
C PRO A 150 -5.52 -0.87 15.41
N GLY A 151 -6.62 -0.46 14.76
CA GLY A 151 -7.85 -0.01 15.43
C GLY A 151 -7.90 1.49 15.78
N ASN A 152 -6.79 2.22 15.66
CA ASN A 152 -6.72 3.68 15.79
C ASN A 152 -5.58 4.20 14.91
N MET A 153 -5.76 4.13 13.60
CA MET A 153 -4.72 4.55 12.65
C MET A 153 -4.52 6.06 12.72
N ARG A 154 -3.32 6.54 12.37
CA ARG A 154 -3.06 7.98 12.24
C ARG A 154 -4.04 8.57 11.21
N PRO A 155 -4.67 9.73 11.50
CA PRO A 155 -5.58 10.35 10.54
C PRO A 155 -4.90 10.65 9.20
N VAL A 156 -5.58 10.33 8.12
CA VAL A 156 -5.17 10.52 6.74
C VAL A 156 -5.94 11.70 6.16
N PHE A 157 -5.20 12.67 5.63
CA PHE A 157 -5.74 13.89 5.05
C PHE A 157 -5.52 13.92 3.54
N VAL A 158 -6.34 14.69 2.84
CA VAL A 158 -6.12 15.05 1.44
C VAL A 158 -6.00 16.56 1.29
N ALA A 159 -4.99 17.02 0.55
CA ALA A 159 -4.87 18.41 0.11
C ALA A 159 -4.92 18.43 -1.41
N ARG A 160 -5.81 19.25 -1.97
CA ARG A 160 -5.98 19.42 -3.42
C ARG A 160 -5.35 20.73 -3.85
N GLY A 161 -4.74 20.73 -5.03
CA GLY A 161 -4.15 21.94 -5.60
C GLY A 161 -2.95 22.44 -4.80
N VAL A 162 -2.07 21.53 -4.39
CA VAL A 162 -0.76 21.87 -3.83
C VAL A 162 0.26 21.99 -4.95
N LYS A 163 1.36 22.71 -4.69
CA LYS A 163 2.48 22.83 -5.64
C LYS A 163 3.82 22.82 -4.91
N ASP A 164 4.89 22.57 -5.66
CA ASP A 164 6.25 22.70 -5.14
C ASP A 164 6.57 24.17 -4.81
N ALA A 165 7.13 24.38 -3.62
CA ALA A 165 7.68 25.64 -3.14
C ALA A 165 9.19 25.76 -3.45
N GLY A 166 9.68 25.05 -4.47
CA GLY A 166 11.00 25.20 -5.07
C GLY A 166 12.14 24.41 -4.41
N ARG A 167 11.86 23.58 -3.40
CA ARG A 167 12.90 22.77 -2.70
C ARG A 167 12.70 21.26 -2.85
N SER A 168 11.70 20.82 -3.62
CA SER A 168 11.46 19.39 -3.83
C SER A 168 12.59 18.72 -4.61
N ARG A 169 12.99 17.52 -4.21
CA ARG A 169 14.11 16.78 -4.81
C ARG A 169 13.99 15.28 -4.59
N LEU A 170 14.58 14.53 -5.51
CA LEU A 170 14.81 13.10 -5.32
C LEU A 170 15.80 12.88 -4.17
N VAL A 171 15.52 11.87 -3.36
CA VAL A 171 16.40 11.37 -2.29
C VAL A 171 16.40 9.84 -2.28
N GLY A 172 17.37 9.25 -1.59
CA GLY A 172 17.66 7.82 -1.69
C GLY A 172 18.81 7.54 -2.66
N LYS A 173 19.31 6.30 -2.67
CA LYS A 173 20.52 5.94 -3.45
C LYS A 173 20.27 6.01 -4.96
N GLU A 174 19.05 5.71 -5.38
CA GLU A 174 18.64 5.63 -6.78
C GLU A 174 17.56 6.68 -7.11
N GLY A 175 17.32 7.64 -6.21
CA GLY A 175 16.23 8.60 -6.36
C GLY A 175 14.86 7.95 -6.18
N GLU A 176 14.77 6.92 -5.34
CA GLU A 176 13.55 6.17 -5.12
C GLU A 176 12.49 6.96 -4.33
N HIS A 177 12.85 8.05 -3.65
CA HIS A 177 11.97 8.82 -2.77
C HIS A 177 11.90 10.30 -3.17
N LEU A 178 10.82 10.98 -2.79
CA LEU A 178 10.69 12.43 -2.95
C LEU A 178 10.75 13.14 -1.60
N LYS A 179 11.78 13.97 -1.40
CA LYS A 179 11.72 15.03 -0.40
C LYS A 179 10.98 16.20 -1.02
N LEU A 180 9.88 16.60 -0.41
CA LEU A 180 8.96 17.60 -0.95
C LEU A 180 8.96 18.86 -0.08
N HIS A 181 8.63 19.99 -0.70
CA HIS A 181 8.41 21.26 -0.05
C HIS A 181 7.12 21.85 -0.62
N LEU A 182 6.01 21.70 0.09
CA LEU A 182 4.67 21.89 -0.47
C LEU A 182 3.99 23.12 0.09
N MET A 183 3.20 23.78 -0.75
CA MET A 183 2.30 24.87 -0.38
C MET A 183 1.01 24.79 -1.18
N ASP A 184 -0.08 25.37 -0.68
CA ASP A 184 -1.31 25.49 -1.46
C ASP A 184 -1.06 26.41 -2.68
N ALA A 185 -1.59 26.07 -3.84
CA ALA A 185 -1.28 26.79 -5.08
C ALA A 185 -1.85 28.20 -5.11
N LEU A 186 -3.05 28.37 -4.54
CA LEU A 186 -3.83 29.61 -4.54
C LEU A 186 -3.64 30.46 -3.27
N ASP A 187 -3.29 29.84 -2.15
CA ASP A 187 -3.05 30.51 -0.87
C ASP A 187 -1.78 29.94 -0.20
N PRO A 188 -0.57 30.35 -0.66
CA PRO A 188 0.68 29.65 -0.38
C PRO A 188 1.03 29.42 1.10
N GLY A 189 0.48 30.21 2.02
CA GLY A 189 0.78 30.09 3.45
C GLY A 189 2.28 29.96 3.74
N GLN A 190 2.63 29.19 4.78
CA GLN A 190 4.00 28.75 5.01
C GLN A 190 4.20 27.37 4.38
N PRO A 191 5.21 27.18 3.52
CA PRO A 191 5.52 25.88 2.96
C PRO A 191 5.88 24.84 4.04
N ILE A 192 5.49 23.60 3.79
CA ILE A 192 5.70 22.47 4.70
C ILE A 192 6.63 21.44 4.06
N ASP A 193 7.61 20.97 4.83
CA ASP A 193 8.46 19.87 4.38
C ASP A 193 7.66 18.56 4.39
N ALA A 194 7.87 17.74 3.36
CA ALA A 194 7.18 16.47 3.21
C ALA A 194 8.13 15.38 2.71
N ILE A 195 7.75 14.11 2.91
CA ILE A 195 8.49 12.94 2.41
C ILE A 195 7.50 11.95 1.79
N ALA A 196 7.76 11.52 0.56
CA ALA A 196 7.00 10.50 -0.14
C ALA A 196 7.93 9.32 -0.45
N PHE A 197 7.79 8.23 0.30
CA PHE A 197 8.60 7.04 0.09
C PHE A 197 8.15 6.28 -1.15
N ARG A 198 9.12 5.78 -1.92
CA ARG A 198 8.96 5.00 -3.18
C ARG A 198 8.18 5.72 -4.28
N GLN A 199 8.04 7.04 -4.18
CA GLN A 199 7.27 7.87 -5.10
C GLN A 199 8.15 8.76 -5.99
N GLY A 200 9.44 8.41 -6.18
CA GLY A 200 10.39 9.13 -7.04
C GLY A 200 9.88 9.43 -8.45
N HIS A 201 9.05 8.56 -9.02
CA HIS A 201 8.48 8.71 -10.37
C HIS A 201 7.58 9.94 -10.53
N TRP A 202 7.06 10.53 -9.45
CA TRP A 202 6.27 11.77 -9.49
C TRP A 202 7.12 13.05 -9.59
N HIS A 203 8.46 12.94 -9.62
CA HIS A 203 9.35 14.11 -9.62
C HIS A 203 9.06 15.11 -10.75
N ASP A 204 8.80 14.61 -11.96
CA ASP A 204 8.55 15.47 -13.12
C ASP A 204 7.23 16.23 -13.00
N LEU A 205 6.18 15.58 -12.47
CA LEU A 205 4.92 16.25 -12.12
C LEU A 205 5.17 17.35 -11.10
N VAL A 206 5.87 17.05 -10.02
CA VAL A 206 6.16 18.03 -8.95
C VAL A 206 6.96 19.22 -9.48
N ARG A 207 7.91 18.98 -10.39
CA ARG A 207 8.76 20.00 -11.01
C ARG A 207 8.08 20.80 -12.11
N SER A 208 6.99 20.30 -12.70
CA SER A 208 6.23 20.99 -13.74
C SER A 208 5.66 22.35 -13.27
N GLY A 209 5.45 22.49 -11.96
CA GLY A 209 4.79 23.64 -11.35
C GLY A 209 3.26 23.59 -11.44
N GLU A 210 2.69 22.59 -12.10
CA GLU A 210 1.25 22.38 -12.11
C GLU A 210 0.73 21.94 -10.73
N PRO A 211 -0.47 22.41 -10.33
CA PRO A 211 -1.08 21.95 -9.10
C PRO A 211 -1.43 20.46 -9.14
N PHE A 212 -1.22 19.77 -8.02
CA PHE A 212 -1.54 18.36 -7.84
C PHE A 212 -2.23 18.11 -6.50
N SER A 213 -2.70 16.90 -6.27
CA SER A 213 -3.31 16.47 -5.03
C SER A 213 -2.40 15.51 -4.27
N VAL A 214 -2.40 15.59 -2.95
CA VAL A 214 -1.63 14.70 -2.08
C VAL A 214 -2.51 14.11 -0.99
N VAL A 215 -2.30 12.82 -0.71
CA VAL A 215 -2.81 12.13 0.48
C VAL A 215 -1.67 12.04 1.48
N TYR A 216 -1.89 12.41 2.74
CA TYR A 216 -0.81 12.51 3.71
C TYR A 216 -1.24 12.31 5.17
N ASN A 217 -0.29 11.86 6.00
CA ASN A 217 -0.36 12.04 7.44
C ASN A 217 0.47 13.27 7.85
N VAL A 218 0.15 13.87 9.00
CA VAL A 218 0.96 14.92 9.61
C VAL A 218 1.71 14.33 10.79
N GLU A 219 3.03 14.53 10.83
CA GLU A 219 3.90 13.92 11.83
C GLU A 219 4.97 14.89 12.33
N TRP A 220 5.47 14.62 13.54
CA TRP A 220 6.65 15.28 14.06
C TRP A 220 7.89 14.56 13.57
N ASN A 221 8.74 15.28 12.85
CA ASN A 221 10.07 14.82 12.50
C ASN A 221 11.08 15.32 13.55
N GLU A 222 11.76 14.40 14.20
CA GLU A 222 12.85 14.70 15.13
C GLU A 222 14.19 14.35 14.49
N TRP A 223 14.98 15.37 14.16
CA TRP A 223 16.30 15.20 13.58
C TRP A 223 17.30 16.11 14.26
N ASN A 224 18.42 15.54 14.73
CA ASN A 224 19.51 16.27 15.37
C ASN A 224 19.04 17.20 16.51
N GLY A 225 18.11 16.70 17.35
CA GLY A 225 17.53 17.45 18.46
C GLY A 225 16.54 18.56 18.08
N ARG A 226 16.22 18.72 16.79
CA ARG A 226 15.19 19.66 16.32
C ARG A 226 13.94 18.89 15.94
N ARG A 227 12.81 19.33 16.50
CA ARG A 227 11.48 18.84 16.17
C ARG A 227 10.83 19.78 15.15
N SER A 228 10.40 19.25 14.02
CA SER A 228 9.75 20.00 12.94
C SER A 228 8.50 19.27 12.47
N LEU A 229 7.46 20.01 12.09
CA LEU A 229 6.31 19.42 11.41
C LEU A 229 6.73 18.92 10.03
N GLN A 230 6.31 17.71 9.66
CA GLN A 230 6.55 17.12 8.35
C GLN A 230 5.32 16.36 7.87
N LEU A 231 5.01 16.42 6.58
CA LEU A 231 3.98 15.57 5.98
C LEU A 231 4.61 14.25 5.54
N HIS A 232 3.97 13.14 5.88
CA HIS A 232 4.27 11.84 5.30
C HIS A 232 3.26 11.57 4.18
N VAL A 233 3.71 11.73 2.94
CA VAL A 233 2.86 11.62 1.74
C VAL A 233 2.70 10.15 1.37
N ARG A 234 1.44 9.72 1.29
CA ARG A 234 1.02 8.36 0.95
C ARG A 234 0.75 8.19 -0.54
N ASP A 235 0.13 9.18 -1.16
CA ASP A 235 -0.19 9.16 -2.59
C ASP A 235 -0.12 10.57 -3.19
N ILE A 236 0.20 10.63 -4.49
CA ILE A 236 0.27 11.86 -5.30
C ILE A 236 -0.56 11.62 -6.55
N LYS A 237 -1.44 12.57 -6.89
CA LYS A 237 -2.23 12.53 -8.12
C LYS A 237 -2.15 13.84 -8.90
N PRO A 238 -1.98 13.79 -10.23
CA PRO A 238 -2.08 14.98 -11.09
C PRO A 238 -3.44 15.66 -10.93
N GLY A 239 -3.44 16.99 -11.00
CA GLY A 239 -4.66 17.79 -10.98
C GLY A 239 -5.32 17.93 -9.62
N VAL A 240 -6.51 18.52 -9.64
CA VAL A 240 -7.29 18.90 -8.45
C VAL A 240 -8.53 18.02 -8.21
N GLU A 241 -8.92 17.21 -9.20
CA GLU A 241 -10.04 16.25 -9.14
C GLU A 241 -9.51 14.81 -9.21
N GLY A 242 -10.13 13.86 -8.50
CA GLY A 242 -9.87 12.41 -8.74
C GLY A 242 -9.17 11.60 -7.64
N VAL A 243 -9.29 11.98 -6.36
CA VAL A 243 -9.02 10.99 -5.30
C VAL A 243 -10.27 10.12 -5.18
N LEU A 244 -10.14 8.81 -5.40
CA LEU A 244 -11.21 7.86 -5.08
C LEU A 244 -11.32 7.86 -3.56
N VAL A 245 -12.36 8.51 -3.05
CA VAL A 245 -12.63 8.61 -1.61
C VAL A 245 -13.74 7.63 -1.28
N THR A 246 -13.43 6.58 -0.53
CA THR A 246 -14.45 5.83 0.21
C THR A 246 -14.71 6.60 1.51
N ASP A 247 -15.60 7.60 1.43
CA ASP A 247 -16.00 8.36 2.60
C ASP A 247 -16.88 7.47 3.50
N ALA A 248 -16.43 7.20 4.72
CA ALA A 248 -17.22 6.45 5.70
C ALA A 248 -18.56 7.12 6.05
N ARG A 249 -18.73 8.41 5.71
CA ARG A 249 -19.98 9.19 5.98
C ARG A 249 -21.00 9.14 4.85
N SER A 250 -20.62 8.78 3.63
CA SER A 250 -21.57 8.75 2.50
C SER A 250 -22.50 7.52 2.50
N VAL A 251 -22.18 6.49 3.29
CA VAL A 251 -23.08 5.32 3.49
C VAL A 251 -24.30 5.67 4.34
N GLN A 252 -24.22 6.70 5.21
CA GLN A 252 -25.30 7.02 6.13
C GLN A 252 -26.26 8.11 5.62
N GLN A 253 -25.85 8.90 4.62
CA GLN A 253 -26.74 9.88 3.96
C GLN A 253 -27.58 9.29 2.83
N ALA A 254 -27.16 8.17 2.22
CA ALA A 254 -27.97 7.48 1.21
C ALA A 254 -29.15 6.68 1.80
N ALA A 255 -29.16 6.41 3.11
CA ALA A 255 -30.20 5.62 3.78
C ALA A 255 -31.34 6.46 4.41
N ILE A 256 -31.30 7.79 4.31
CA ILE A 256 -32.30 8.71 4.93
C ILE A 256 -32.98 9.59 3.86
N ALA A 257 -32.68 9.37 2.58
CA ALA A 257 -33.22 10.15 1.47
C ALA A 257 -33.81 9.25 0.38
N GLU A 258 -34.72 8.35 0.74
CA GLU A 258 -35.76 7.90 -0.19
C GLU A 258 -37.14 8.05 0.50
N PRO A 259 -38.12 8.69 -0.17
CA PRO A 259 -39.49 8.80 0.34
C PRO A 259 -40.27 7.49 0.26
#